data_AF-A0AAC9ZE34-F1
#
_entry.id   AF-A0AAC9ZE34-F1
#
_cell.length_a   1.000
_cell.length_b   1.000
_cell.length_c   1.000
_cell.angle_alpha   90.00
_cell.angle_beta   90.00
_cell.angle_gamma   90.00
#
_symmetry.space_group_name_H-M   'P 1'
#
loop_
_entity.id
_entity.type
_entity.pdbx_description
1 polymer ?
#
loop_
_entity_poly.entity_id
_entity_poly.type
_entity_poly.pdbx_seq_one_letter_code
_entity_poly.pdbx_strand_id
1 'polypeptide(L)'
;MEEYAPGDIVEVETTKGLAYVQLTHTHPSYPPVVKFLPGSYEHRPDNVTVLAEKPAPMAMVPLTGALNRLGLKHALAGRSDIPHSERSFPIFRMPIRDKQGKIIYWWFWDGQGLTYSTELMAQQETLPMREVMSSDHFLDQLLTHDK
;
A
#
# COMPACT_ATOMS: atom_id res chain seq x y z
N MET A 1 14.96 4.25 -9.53
CA MET A 1 14.67 5.45 -8.71
C MET A 1 13.17 5.62 -8.74
N GLU A 2 12.55 5.93 -7.60
CA GLU A 2 11.10 6.16 -7.54
C GLU A 2 10.78 7.49 -8.25
N GLU A 3 9.71 7.51 -9.05
CA GLU A 3 9.29 8.69 -9.82
C GLU A 3 8.33 9.59 -9.03
N TYR A 4 7.53 9.00 -8.14
CA TYR A 4 6.46 9.66 -7.40
C TYR A 4 6.88 10.06 -6.00
N ALA A 5 6.21 11.09 -5.46
CA ALA A 5 6.46 11.62 -4.13
C ALA A 5 5.26 11.42 -3.18
N PRO A 6 5.48 11.49 -1.85
CA PRO A 6 4.39 11.46 -0.89
C PRO A 6 3.27 12.48 -1.19
N GLY A 7 2.04 11.98 -1.20
CA GLY A 7 0.82 12.70 -1.54
C GLY A 7 0.36 12.51 -2.99
N ASP A 8 1.23 12.04 -3.89
CA ASP A 8 0.89 11.81 -5.29
C ASP A 8 -0.13 10.67 -5.43
N ILE A 9 -1.16 10.92 -6.23
CA ILE A 9 -2.17 9.94 -6.63
C ILE A 9 -1.87 9.53 -8.06
N VAL A 10 -1.55 8.25 -8.24
CA VAL A 10 -1.20 7.64 -9.52
C VAL A 10 -2.40 6.85 -10.03
N GLU A 11 -2.85 7.19 -11.22
CA GLU A 11 -3.82 6.42 -11.99
C GLU A 11 -3.11 5.30 -12.75
N VAL A 12 -3.70 4.12 -12.76
CA VAL A 12 -3.17 2.93 -13.41
C VAL A 12 -4.28 2.31 -14.27
N GLU A 13 -4.03 2.16 -15.57
CA GLU A 13 -4.94 1.44 -16.47
C GLU A 13 -4.87 -0.06 -16.16
N THR A 14 -6.03 -0.66 -15.89
CA THR A 14 -6.17 -2.11 -15.64
C THR A 14 -7.21 -2.72 -16.58
N THR A 15 -7.31 -4.05 -16.59
CA THR A 15 -8.34 -4.76 -17.36
C THR A 15 -9.77 -4.52 -16.84
N LYS A 16 -9.93 -3.97 -15.63
CA LYS A 16 -11.22 -3.63 -15.02
C LYS A 16 -11.57 -2.14 -15.08
N GLY A 17 -10.74 -1.33 -15.73
CA GLY A 17 -10.84 0.13 -15.75
C GLY A 17 -9.66 0.80 -15.04
N LEU A 18 -9.85 2.04 -14.63
CA LEU A 18 -8.86 2.86 -13.94
C LEU A 18 -8.85 2.54 -12.45
N ALA A 19 -7.68 2.15 -11.95
CA ALA A 19 -7.40 2.00 -10.53
C ALA A 19 -6.48 3.13 -10.06
N TYR A 20 -6.48 3.41 -8.76
CA TYR A 20 -5.70 4.51 -8.20
C TYR A 20 -4.90 4.04 -6.99
N VAL A 21 -3.68 4.55 -6.87
CA VAL A 21 -2.86 4.38 -5.68
C VAL A 21 -2.34 5.73 -5.22
N GLN A 22 -2.09 5.86 -3.93
CA GLN A 22 -1.42 7.03 -3.37
C GLN A 22 -0.08 6.62 -2.77
N LEU A 23 0.99 7.33 -3.13
CA LEU A 23 2.25 7.19 -2.41
C LEU A 23 2.14 7.99 -1.11
N THR A 24 2.30 7.33 0.03
CA THR A 24 2.11 7.96 1.35
C THR A 24 3.44 8.24 2.04
N HIS A 25 4.40 7.31 1.99
CA HIS A 25 5.66 7.48 2.70
C HIS A 25 6.82 6.98 1.86
N THR A 26 7.98 7.59 2.05
CA THR A 26 9.26 7.07 1.58
C THR A 26 10.10 6.64 2.78
N HIS A 27 11.04 5.72 2.55
CA HIS A 27 11.96 5.26 3.58
C HIS A 27 13.35 5.06 2.96
N PRO A 28 14.46 5.44 3.64
CA PRO A 28 15.81 5.35 3.06
C PRO A 28 16.26 3.92 2.72
N SER A 29 15.75 2.93 3.45
CA SER A 29 16.17 1.51 3.32
C SER A 29 15.08 0.58 2.81
N TYR A 30 13.88 1.08 2.51
CA TYR A 30 12.73 0.27 2.09
C TYR A 30 12.00 0.93 0.93
N PRO A 31 11.27 0.16 0.09
CA PRO A 31 10.38 0.73 -0.91
C PRO A 31 9.36 1.70 -0.30
N PRO A 32 8.80 2.62 -1.10
CA PRO A 32 7.77 3.52 -0.61
C PRO A 32 6.53 2.75 -0.14
N VAL A 33 5.79 3.38 0.75
CA VAL A 33 4.48 2.88 1.19
C VAL A 33 3.41 3.43 0.26
N VAL A 34 2.64 2.51 -0.30
CA VAL A 34 1.56 2.77 -1.25
C VAL A 34 0.24 2.38 -0.62
N LYS A 35 -0.74 3.27 -0.68
CA LYS A 35 -2.14 3.05 -0.30
C LYS A 35 -2.95 2.75 -1.57
N PHE A 36 -3.70 1.64 -1.58
CA PHE A 36 -4.50 1.22 -2.73
C PHE A 36 -5.90 1.83 -2.63
N LEU A 37 -6.17 2.86 -3.42
CA LEU A 37 -7.40 3.63 -3.30
C LEU A 37 -8.59 2.81 -3.84
N PRO A 38 -9.76 2.88 -3.20
CA PRO A 38 -10.85 1.96 -3.48
C PRO A 38 -11.56 2.25 -4.80
N GLY A 39 -11.99 1.16 -5.44
CA GLY A 39 -12.86 1.16 -6.61
C GLY A 39 -12.12 0.94 -7.92
N SER A 40 -12.90 0.65 -8.96
CA SER A 40 -12.46 0.64 -10.36
C SER A 40 -13.40 1.53 -11.17
N TYR A 41 -12.86 2.32 -12.08
CA TYR A 41 -13.62 3.37 -12.77
C TYR A 41 -13.46 3.28 -14.29
N GLU A 42 -14.56 3.34 -15.02
CA GLU A 42 -14.52 3.38 -16.50
C GLU A 42 -13.89 4.69 -17.02
N HIS A 43 -14.11 5.79 -16.30
CA HIS A 43 -13.57 7.11 -16.58
C HIS A 43 -13.01 7.74 -15.31
N ARG A 44 -12.03 8.63 -15.45
CA ARG A 44 -11.42 9.32 -14.31
C ARG A 44 -12.50 10.07 -13.52
N PRO A 45 -12.60 9.86 -12.19
CA PRO A 45 -13.50 10.65 -11.37
C PRO A 45 -13.17 12.15 -11.43
N ASP A 46 -14.19 13.01 -11.40
CA ASP A 46 -14.01 14.47 -11.43
C ASP A 46 -13.11 14.98 -10.30
N ASN A 47 -13.16 14.31 -9.14
CA ASN A 47 -12.28 14.60 -8.01
C ASN A 47 -11.64 13.32 -7.45
N VAL A 48 -10.45 12.99 -7.96
CA VAL A 48 -9.65 11.85 -7.50
C VAL A 48 -9.16 11.98 -6.06
N THR A 49 -9.07 13.20 -5.51
CA THR A 49 -8.52 13.41 -4.15
C THR A 49 -9.42 12.84 -3.06
N VAL A 50 -10.74 12.78 -3.29
CA VAL A 50 -11.72 12.17 -2.37
C VAL A 50 -11.45 10.67 -2.16
N LEU A 51 -10.80 10.01 -3.12
CA LEU A 51 -10.42 8.60 -2.99
C LEU A 51 -9.36 8.39 -1.89
N ALA A 52 -8.48 9.38 -1.69
CA ALA A 52 -7.41 9.31 -0.69
C ALA A 52 -7.92 9.41 0.76
N GLU A 53 -9.10 10.00 0.97
CA GLU A 53 -9.72 10.14 2.30
C GLU A 53 -10.31 8.81 2.82
N LYS A 54 -10.56 7.86 1.93
CA LYS A 54 -11.18 6.59 2.29
C LYS A 54 -10.15 5.63 2.94
N PRO A 55 -10.53 4.84 3.95
CA PRO A 55 -9.68 3.76 4.45
C PRO A 55 -9.37 2.76 3.34
N ALA A 56 -8.11 2.35 3.25
CA ALA A 56 -7.64 1.45 2.20
C ALA A 56 -6.39 0.70 2.65
N PRO A 57 -6.12 -0.49 2.10
CA PRO A 57 -4.93 -1.25 2.44
C PRO A 57 -3.67 -0.50 2.00
N MET A 58 -2.58 -0.71 2.74
CA MET A 58 -1.26 -0.16 2.43
C MET A 58 -0.24 -1.29 2.30
N ALA A 59 0.79 -1.08 1.50
CA ALA A 59 1.92 -2.00 1.40
C ALA A 59 3.21 -1.27 1.04
N MET A 60 4.36 -1.91 1.29
CA MET A 60 5.62 -1.48 0.71
C MET A 60 5.71 -1.99 -0.72
N VAL A 61 5.71 -1.07 -1.68
CA VAL A 61 5.72 -1.41 -3.12
C VAL A 61 6.82 -0.59 -3.80
N PRO A 62 7.74 -1.22 -4.55
CA PRO A 62 8.62 -0.47 -5.44
C PRO A 62 7.80 0.01 -6.65
N LEU A 63 7.02 1.08 -6.47
CA LEU A 63 5.89 1.42 -7.34
C LEU A 63 6.30 1.60 -8.81
N THR A 64 7.26 2.49 -9.11
CA THR A 64 7.80 2.63 -10.48
C THR A 64 8.32 1.30 -11.04
N GLY A 65 8.98 0.48 -10.21
CA GLY A 65 9.49 -0.82 -10.63
C GLY A 65 8.39 -1.83 -10.97
N ALA A 66 7.33 -1.89 -10.17
CA ALA A 66 6.19 -2.78 -10.37
C ALA A 66 5.40 -2.38 -11.63
N LEU A 67 5.11 -1.10 -11.79
CA LEU A 67 4.42 -0.55 -12.96
C LEU A 67 5.18 -0.87 -14.26
N ASN A 68 6.48 -0.60 -14.30
CA ASN A 68 7.33 -0.87 -15.46
C ASN A 68 7.41 -2.36 -15.78
N ARG A 69 7.58 -3.22 -14.77
CA ARG A 69 7.66 -4.68 -14.97
C ARG A 69 6.37 -5.25 -15.56
N LEU A 70 5.23 -4.72 -15.17
CA LEU A 70 3.92 -5.15 -15.65
C LEU A 70 3.52 -4.49 -16.98
N GLY A 71 4.25 -3.47 -17.42
CA GLY A 71 3.90 -2.70 -18.63
C GLY A 71 2.56 -1.97 -18.50
N LEU A 72 2.15 -1.62 -17.29
CA LEU A 72 0.89 -0.91 -17.05
C LEU A 72 1.05 0.55 -17.46
N LYS A 73 0.06 1.09 -18.17
CA LYS A 73 0.01 2.54 -18.40
C LYS A 73 -0.39 3.23 -17.11
N HIS A 74 0.30 4.31 -16.78
CA HIS A 74 0.06 5.05 -15.56
C HIS A 74 0.38 6.53 -15.74
N ALA A 75 -0.25 7.37 -14.92
CA ALA A 75 0.02 8.80 -14.89
C ALA A 75 -0.29 9.40 -13.52
N LEU A 76 0.36 10.53 -13.20
CA LEU A 76 -0.05 11.36 -12.08
C LEU A 76 -1.44 11.93 -12.35
N ALA A 77 -2.41 11.56 -11.51
CA ALA A 77 -3.80 12.00 -11.64
C ALA A 77 -4.13 13.18 -10.71
N GLY A 78 -3.37 13.34 -9.63
CA GLY A 78 -3.55 14.44 -8.70
C GLY A 78 -2.61 14.32 -7.51
N ARG A 79 -2.75 15.25 -6.57
CA ARG A 79 -2.03 15.25 -5.30
C ARG A 79 -3.01 15.56 -4.19
N SER A 80 -2.92 14.82 -3.09
CA SER A 80 -3.71 15.07 -1.89
C SER A 80 -2.82 14.98 -0.66
N ASP A 81 -3.16 15.76 0.37
CA ASP A 81 -2.53 15.63 1.67
C ASP A 81 -2.85 14.25 2.26
N ILE A 82 -1.88 13.69 2.98
CA ILE A 82 -2.09 12.44 3.70
C ILE A 82 -3.01 12.74 4.90
N PRO A 83 -4.12 11.99 5.09
CA PRO A 83 -5.02 12.18 6.21
C PRO A 83 -4.28 12.19 7.54
N HIS A 84 -4.71 13.00 8.50
CA HIS A 84 -3.98 13.20 9.77
C HIS A 84 -3.68 11.89 10.50
N SER A 85 -4.62 10.94 10.50
CA SER A 85 -4.48 9.60 11.09
C SER A 85 -3.45 8.70 10.40
N GLU A 86 -3.03 9.06 9.17
CA GLU A 86 -2.13 8.27 8.32
C GLU A 86 -0.79 8.98 8.08
N ARG A 87 -0.53 10.15 8.68
CA ARG A 87 0.72 10.91 8.48
C ARG A 87 1.94 10.30 9.15
N SER A 88 1.72 9.52 10.21
CA SER A 88 2.78 8.74 10.83
C SER A 88 3.07 7.53 9.96
N PHE A 89 4.36 7.16 9.86
CA PHE A 89 4.75 5.95 9.14
C PHE A 89 3.98 4.75 9.69
N PRO A 90 3.35 3.93 8.81
CA PRO A 90 2.45 2.89 9.28
C PRO A 90 3.20 1.78 10.00
N ILE A 91 2.55 1.19 10.99
CA ILE A 91 3.08 0.03 11.71
C ILE A 91 2.85 -1.21 10.85
N PHE A 92 3.93 -1.86 10.44
CA PHE A 92 3.88 -3.14 9.74
C PHE A 92 4.03 -4.30 10.72
N ARG A 93 3.22 -5.34 10.54
CA ARG A 93 3.31 -6.56 11.34
C ARG A 93 4.05 -7.67 10.60
N MET A 94 4.75 -8.52 11.35
CA MET A 94 5.48 -9.67 10.82
C MET A 94 5.27 -10.89 11.71
N PRO A 95 4.69 -11.98 11.19
CA PRO A 95 4.53 -13.21 11.94
C PRO A 95 5.86 -13.95 12.07
N ILE A 96 6.28 -14.24 13.30
CA ILE A 96 7.41 -15.12 13.58
C ILE A 96 6.89 -16.52 13.84
N ARG A 97 7.45 -17.48 13.11
CA ARG A 97 7.02 -18.88 13.13
C ARG A 97 8.10 -19.79 13.72
N ASP A 98 7.67 -20.84 14.39
CA ASP A 98 8.55 -21.93 14.77
C ASP A 98 8.91 -22.82 13.57
N LYS A 99 9.69 -23.88 13.84
CA LYS A 99 10.11 -24.85 12.82
C LYS A 99 8.94 -25.63 12.20
N GLN A 100 7.77 -25.65 12.83
CA GLN A 100 6.56 -26.32 12.37
C GLN A 100 5.64 -25.35 11.60
N GLY A 101 6.03 -24.08 11.46
CA GLY A 101 5.24 -23.05 10.79
C GLY A 101 4.18 -22.40 11.67
N LYS A 102 4.10 -22.75 12.96
CA LYS A 102 3.15 -22.13 13.89
C LYS A 102 3.64 -20.74 14.27
N ILE A 103 2.76 -19.75 14.22
CA ILE A 103 3.06 -18.39 14.68
C ILE A 103 3.22 -18.42 16.20
N ILE A 104 4.37 -17.96 16.69
CA ILE A 104 4.73 -17.94 18.12
C ILE A 104 4.71 -16.54 18.71
N TYR A 105 4.97 -15.51 17.91
CA TYR A 105 4.80 -14.10 18.27
C TYR A 105 4.83 -13.23 17.00
N TRP A 106 4.50 -11.95 17.17
CA TRP A 106 4.44 -10.94 16.13
C TRP A 106 5.47 -9.85 16.42
N TRP A 107 6.15 -9.41 15.37
CA TRP A 107 6.89 -8.15 15.38
C TRP A 107 6.06 -7.04 14.78
N PHE A 108 6.19 -5.84 15.34
CA PHE A 108 5.59 -4.62 14.84
C PHE A 108 6.69 -3.61 14.60
N TRP A 109 6.75 -3.09 13.38
CA TRP A 109 7.77 -2.17 12.90
C TRP A 109 7.14 -0.87 12.46
N ASP A 110 7.54 0.25 13.05
CA ASP A 110 6.97 1.59 12.80
C ASP A 110 7.82 2.43 11.81
N GLY A 111 8.72 1.78 11.07
CA GLY A 111 9.70 2.47 10.22
C GLY A 111 11.03 2.76 10.93
N GLN A 112 11.08 2.76 12.27
CA GLN A 112 12.30 3.07 13.03
C GLN A 112 12.72 1.93 13.94
N GLY A 113 11.79 1.45 14.78
CA GLY A 113 12.02 0.48 15.83
C GLY A 113 11.14 -0.76 15.70
N LEU A 114 11.50 -1.80 16.45
CA LEU A 114 10.74 -3.04 16.53
C LEU A 114 10.19 -3.21 17.95
N THR A 115 8.91 -3.52 18.02
CA THR A 115 8.27 -4.07 19.23
C THR A 115 7.71 -5.45 18.94
N TYR A 116 7.34 -6.21 19.97
CA TYR A 116 6.79 -7.54 19.78
C TYR A 116 5.65 -7.85 20.76
N SER A 117 4.79 -8.78 20.36
CA SER A 117 3.73 -9.35 21.20
C SER A 117 3.54 -10.83 20.87
N THR A 118 3.24 -11.64 21.87
CA THR A 118 2.84 -13.05 21.66
C THR A 118 1.41 -13.16 21.14
N GLU A 119 0.59 -12.14 21.35
CA GLU A 119 -0.82 -12.09 20.95
C GLU A 119 -1.03 -11.00 19.89
N LEU A 120 -1.88 -11.28 18.90
CA LEU A 120 -2.34 -10.30 17.91
C LEU A 120 -3.72 -9.81 18.31
N MET A 121 -3.83 -8.52 18.66
CA MET A 121 -5.12 -7.91 18.96
C MET A 121 -5.91 -7.68 17.66
N ALA A 122 -7.25 -7.63 17.74
CA ALA A 122 -8.13 -7.47 16.58
C ALA A 122 -7.76 -6.23 15.72
N GLN A 123 -7.40 -5.12 16.37
CA GLN A 123 -6.96 -3.88 15.70
C GLN A 123 -5.64 -4.05 14.94
N GLN A 124 -4.83 -5.03 15.32
CA GLN A 124 -3.54 -5.32 14.69
C GLN A 124 -3.68 -6.26 13.49
N GLU A 125 -4.81 -6.96 13.34
CA GLU A 125 -5.05 -7.85 12.19
C GLU A 125 -5.08 -7.09 10.86
N THR A 126 -5.54 -5.83 10.89
CA THR A 126 -5.62 -4.97 9.72
C THR A 126 -4.31 -4.25 9.41
N LEU A 127 -3.28 -4.39 10.25
CA LEU A 127 -1.96 -3.81 9.96
C LEU A 127 -1.33 -4.49 8.75
N PRO A 128 -0.65 -3.72 7.89
CA PRO A 128 0.00 -4.25 6.70
C PRO A 128 1.13 -5.21 7.05
N MET A 129 1.40 -6.18 6.18
CA MET A 129 2.53 -7.11 6.31
C MET A 129 3.85 -6.39 6.08
N ARG A 130 4.85 -6.64 6.93
CA ARG A 130 6.23 -6.19 6.70
C ARG A 130 6.90 -7.04 5.62
N GLU A 131 6.45 -6.86 4.39
CA GLU A 131 7.00 -7.51 3.21
C GLU A 131 7.05 -6.51 2.04
N VAL A 132 7.98 -6.74 1.12
CA VAL A 132 7.96 -6.01 -0.16
C VAL A 132 6.98 -6.74 -1.07
N MET A 133 5.90 -6.08 -1.43
CA MET A 133 4.88 -6.65 -2.31
C MET A 133 5.47 -6.92 -3.70
N SER A 134 5.21 -8.11 -4.24
CA SER A 134 5.59 -8.47 -5.60
C SER A 134 4.73 -7.73 -6.63
N SER A 135 5.21 -7.64 -7.88
CA SER A 135 4.42 -7.05 -8.97
C SER A 135 3.10 -7.80 -9.22
N ASP A 136 3.11 -9.12 -9.09
CA ASP A 136 1.90 -9.94 -9.30
C ASP A 136 0.85 -9.63 -8.21
N HIS A 137 1.26 -9.58 -6.93
CA HIS A 137 0.35 -9.20 -5.84
C HIS A 137 -0.09 -7.74 -5.93
N PHE A 138 0.76 -6.83 -6.43
CA PHE A 138 0.37 -5.45 -6.71
C PHE A 138 -0.75 -5.39 -7.74
N LEU A 139 -0.63 -6.14 -8.83
CA LEU A 139 -1.68 -6.24 -9.85
C LEU A 139 -2.97 -6.85 -9.26
N ASP A 140 -2.85 -7.93 -8.49
CA ASP A 140 -4.00 -8.55 -7.83
C ASP A 140 -4.73 -7.55 -6.92
N GLN A 141 -3.98 -6.75 -6.14
CA GLN A 141 -4.58 -5.73 -5.28
C GLN A 141 -5.30 -4.64 -6.07
N LEU A 142 -4.72 -4.14 -7.17
CA LEU A 142 -5.41 -3.19 -8.06
C LEU A 142 -6.73 -3.76 -8.61
N LEU A 143 -6.79 -5.08 -8.84
CA LEU A 143 -7.95 -5.77 -9.39
C LEU A 143 -8.95 -6.26 -8.32
N THR A 144 -8.62 -6.14 -7.03
CA THR A 144 -9.41 -6.69 -5.91
C THR A 144 -10.67 -5.85 -5.62
N HIS A 145 -10.85 -4.69 -6.23
CA HIS A 145 -12.04 -3.85 -6.04
C HIS A 145 -13.22 -4.28 -6.93
N ASP A 146 -13.81 -5.44 -6.58
CA ASP A 146 -15.18 -5.83 -6.95
C ASP A 146 -15.93 -6.22 -5.66
N LYS A 147 -16.70 -5.29 -5.10
CA LYS A 147 -18.01 -5.46 -4.44
C LYS A 147 -18.41 -4.24 -3.63
#